data_AF-A0A2N9N3Q5-F1
#
_entry.id   AF-A0A2N9N3Q5-F1
#
_cell.length_a   1.000
_cell.length_b   1.000
_cell.length_c   1.000
_cell.angle_alpha   90.00
_cell.angle_beta   90.00
_cell.angle_gamma   90.00
#
_symmetry.space_group_name_H-M   'P 1'
#
loop_
_entity.id
_entity.type
_entity.pdbx_description
1 polymer ?
#
loop_
_entity_poly.entity_id
_entity_poly.type
_entity_poly.pdbx_seq_one_letter_code
_entity_poly.pdbx_strand_id
1 'polypeptide(L)'
;MFSTLIPAGCPPTPFSNPQGVAFGPGNNLYVSDAGFGCGGNAYGVYKYDTNGNLLGTFVPANVLSTPIDLAFGPDGNLYVTDSQARVALFNGTTGAELPDFVASNGSAGPLINPAFLAFSQSPEFTPEPGALGLMGLGLAALTLIRSRRRSAR
;
A
#
# COMPACT_ATOMS: atom_id res chain seq x y z
N MET A 1 20.15 -4.66 -14.32
CA MET A 1 19.45 -4.79 -15.61
C MET A 1 18.21 -5.62 -15.36
N PHE A 2 17.02 -5.02 -15.47
CA PHE A 2 15.75 -5.76 -15.43
C PHE A 2 15.48 -6.26 -16.85
N SER A 3 15.70 -7.55 -17.14
CA SER A 3 15.56 -8.10 -18.49
C SER A 3 14.61 -9.30 -18.54
N THR A 4 13.43 -9.15 -17.95
CA THR A 4 12.32 -10.06 -18.22
C THR A 4 11.08 -9.21 -18.41
N LEU A 5 10.85 -8.81 -19.66
CA LEU A 5 9.54 -8.32 -20.08
C LEU A 5 8.58 -9.50 -19.93
N ILE A 6 7.64 -9.41 -18.98
CA ILE A 6 6.52 -10.36 -18.92
C ILE A 6 5.76 -10.19 -20.24
N PRO A 7 5.67 -11.22 -21.10
CA PRO A 7 5.06 -11.04 -22.41
C PRO A 7 3.58 -10.65 -22.25
N ALA A 8 3.15 -9.60 -22.95
CA ALA A 8 1.74 -9.28 -23.09
C ALA A 8 1.08 -10.35 -23.98
N GLY A 9 -0.09 -10.83 -23.59
CA GLY A 9 -0.83 -11.80 -24.40
C GLY A 9 -1.91 -12.51 -23.60
N CYS A 10 -2.67 -13.34 -24.30
CA CYS A 10 -3.61 -14.24 -23.66
C CYS A 10 -2.96 -15.51 -23.13
N PRO A 11 -3.64 -16.27 -22.23
CA PRO A 11 -3.10 -17.50 -21.66
C PRO A 11 -2.35 -18.32 -22.73
N PRO A 12 -1.07 -18.64 -22.48
CA PRO A 12 -0.50 -18.88 -21.15
C PRO A 12 0.19 -17.68 -20.46
N THR A 13 0.03 -16.43 -20.91
CA THR A 13 0.52 -15.26 -20.14
C THR A 13 -0.51 -14.78 -19.10
N PRO A 14 -0.06 -14.28 -17.93
CA PRO A 14 -0.91 -14.15 -16.74
C PRO A 14 -1.78 -12.90 -16.68
N PHE A 15 -1.70 -12.00 -17.67
CA PHE A 15 -2.41 -10.73 -17.66
C PHE A 15 -3.29 -10.53 -18.90
N SER A 16 -4.52 -10.10 -18.67
CA SER A 16 -5.48 -9.74 -19.72
C SER A 16 -5.69 -8.23 -19.81
N ASN A 17 -5.72 -7.53 -18.68
CA ASN A 17 -5.81 -6.09 -18.59
C ASN A 17 -5.29 -5.57 -17.23
N PRO A 18 -3.97 -5.55 -17.01
CA PRO A 18 -3.40 -5.08 -15.76
C PRO A 18 -3.63 -3.57 -15.60
N GLN A 19 -4.09 -3.12 -14.43
CA GLN A 19 -4.50 -1.73 -14.21
C GLN A 19 -3.66 -1.02 -13.12
N GLY A 20 -3.50 -1.65 -11.97
CA GLY A 20 -2.81 -1.10 -10.80
C GLY A 20 -1.77 -2.05 -10.25
N VAL A 21 -0.77 -1.49 -9.57
CA VAL A 21 0.33 -2.25 -8.97
C VAL A 21 0.72 -1.68 -7.61
N ALA A 22 1.07 -2.55 -6.66
CA ALA A 22 1.65 -2.13 -5.39
C ALA A 22 2.67 -3.14 -4.86
N PHE A 23 3.68 -2.65 -4.17
CA PHE A 23 4.54 -3.50 -3.34
C PHE A 23 3.85 -3.78 -2.01
N GLY A 24 3.93 -5.03 -1.56
CA GLY A 24 3.28 -5.51 -0.34
C GLY A 24 4.18 -6.41 0.51
N PRO A 25 3.58 -7.14 1.47
CA PRO A 25 4.30 -8.00 2.40
C PRO A 25 5.27 -8.97 1.73
N GLY A 26 6.43 -9.16 2.36
CA GLY A 26 7.48 -10.04 1.84
C GLY A 26 8.15 -9.53 0.57
N ASN A 27 8.10 -8.22 0.31
CA ASN A 27 8.67 -7.56 -0.87
C ASN A 27 8.12 -8.13 -2.19
N ASN A 28 6.84 -8.49 -2.21
CA ASN A 28 6.19 -9.00 -3.40
C ASN A 28 5.45 -7.88 -4.13
N LEU A 29 5.35 -8.01 -5.45
CA LEU A 29 4.56 -7.12 -6.30
C LEU A 29 3.15 -7.70 -6.47
N TYR A 30 2.14 -6.88 -6.26
CA TYR A 30 0.74 -7.24 -6.44
C TYR A 30 0.19 -6.42 -7.60
N VAL A 31 -0.54 -7.09 -8.50
CA VAL A 31 -1.06 -6.47 -9.73
C VAL A 31 -2.55 -6.76 -9.85
N SER A 32 -3.37 -5.72 -9.99
CA SER A 32 -4.79 -5.85 -10.33
C SER A 32 -4.93 -6.07 -11.82
N ASP A 33 -5.76 -7.04 -12.20
CA ASP A 33 -6.16 -7.30 -13.57
C ASP A 33 -7.68 -7.18 -13.71
N ALA A 34 -8.10 -6.29 -14.60
CA ALA A 34 -9.51 -5.95 -14.82
C ALA A 34 -10.22 -6.89 -15.81
N GLY A 35 -9.55 -7.87 -16.41
CA GLY A 35 -10.24 -8.94 -17.14
C GLY A 35 -10.76 -8.58 -18.54
N PHE A 36 -10.60 -7.34 -19.01
CA PHE A 36 -11.17 -6.91 -20.30
C PHE A 36 -10.42 -7.44 -21.55
N GLY A 37 -9.42 -8.31 -21.39
CA GLY A 37 -8.61 -8.86 -22.47
C GLY A 37 -9.00 -10.29 -22.90
N CYS A 38 -9.17 -10.49 -24.21
CA CYS A 38 -9.29 -11.78 -24.91
C CYS A 38 -10.40 -12.78 -24.54
N GLY A 39 -11.50 -12.36 -23.91
CA GLY A 39 -12.63 -13.28 -23.67
C GLY A 39 -12.41 -14.34 -22.59
N GLY A 40 -11.45 -14.12 -21.67
CA GLY A 40 -11.32 -14.90 -20.43
C GLY A 40 -11.89 -14.14 -19.23
N ASN A 41 -12.52 -14.85 -18.28
CA ASN A 41 -12.97 -14.29 -17.00
C ASN A 41 -11.83 -14.23 -15.95
N ALA A 42 -10.61 -13.93 -16.40
CA ALA A 42 -9.42 -13.91 -15.55
C ALA A 42 -9.14 -12.49 -15.08
N TYR A 43 -9.91 -12.03 -14.10
CA TYR A 43 -9.71 -10.78 -13.38
C TYR A 43 -9.36 -11.09 -11.91
N GLY A 44 -8.73 -10.16 -11.20
CA GLY A 44 -8.34 -10.38 -9.80
C GLY A 44 -7.05 -9.68 -9.43
N VAL A 45 -6.42 -10.15 -8.36
CA VAL A 45 -5.11 -9.65 -7.92
C VAL A 45 -4.11 -10.79 -7.97
N TYR A 46 -3.02 -10.59 -8.70
CA TYR A 46 -1.93 -11.55 -8.85
C TYR A 46 -0.70 -11.12 -8.08
N LYS A 47 0.04 -12.09 -7.55
CA LYS A 47 1.25 -11.87 -6.75
C LYS A 47 2.49 -12.33 -7.50
N TYR A 48 3.52 -11.51 -7.48
CA TYR A 48 4.80 -11.73 -8.13
C TYR A 48 5.94 -11.49 -7.14
N ASP A 49 7.06 -12.17 -7.35
CA ASP A 49 8.30 -11.81 -6.68
C ASP A 49 8.95 -10.56 -7.31
N THR A 50 9.99 -10.03 -6.68
CA THR A 50 10.74 -8.86 -7.20
C THR A 50 11.50 -9.12 -8.50
N ASN A 51 11.64 -10.38 -8.91
CA ASN A 51 12.26 -10.75 -10.18
C ASN A 51 11.23 -10.85 -11.31
N GLY A 52 9.94 -10.63 -11.02
CA GLY A 52 8.84 -10.69 -11.98
C GLY A 52 8.27 -12.09 -12.19
N ASN A 53 8.60 -13.07 -11.34
CA ASN A 53 8.02 -14.41 -11.43
C ASN A 53 6.63 -14.42 -10.79
N LEU A 54 5.64 -15.01 -11.48
CA LEU A 54 4.30 -15.21 -10.92
C LEU A 54 4.37 -16.22 -9.77
N LEU A 55 3.97 -15.78 -8.59
CA LEU A 55 3.82 -16.62 -7.41
C LEU A 55 2.42 -17.22 -7.31
N GLY A 56 1.43 -16.58 -7.94
CA GLY A 56 0.08 -17.10 -8.10
C GLY A 56 -0.99 -16.04 -7.94
N THR A 57 -2.25 -16.49 -7.90
CA THR A 57 -3.41 -15.64 -7.63
C THR A 57 -3.48 -15.33 -6.13
N PHE A 58 -3.60 -14.04 -5.80
CA PHE A 58 -3.77 -13.57 -4.42
C PHE A 58 -5.24 -13.32 -4.07
N VAL A 59 -5.98 -12.67 -4.97
CA VAL A 59 -7.44 -12.51 -4.88
C VAL A 59 -8.07 -13.04 -6.18
N PRO A 60 -8.97 -14.04 -6.11
CA PRO A 60 -9.54 -14.67 -7.29
C PRO A 60 -10.66 -13.86 -7.96
N ALA A 61 -10.92 -14.17 -9.23
CA ALA A 61 -11.88 -13.47 -10.09
C ALA A 61 -13.31 -13.44 -9.56
N ASN A 62 -13.75 -14.45 -8.81
CA ASN A 62 -15.12 -14.51 -8.33
C ASN A 62 -15.41 -13.56 -7.16
N VAL A 63 -14.41 -12.84 -6.65
CA VAL A 63 -14.54 -11.94 -5.50
C VAL A 63 -14.60 -10.47 -5.91
N LEU A 64 -13.98 -10.11 -7.04
CA LEU A 64 -13.94 -8.75 -7.59
C LEU A 64 -14.69 -8.71 -8.92
N SER A 65 -15.20 -7.56 -9.34
CA SER A 65 -15.84 -7.46 -10.68
C SER A 65 -14.87 -6.87 -11.70
N THR A 66 -14.25 -5.75 -11.36
CA THR A 66 -13.25 -5.08 -12.19
C THR A 66 -12.33 -4.30 -11.26
N PRO A 67 -11.27 -4.94 -10.74
CA PRO A 67 -10.33 -4.23 -9.90
C PRO A 67 -9.54 -3.22 -10.73
N ILE A 68 -9.53 -1.97 -10.29
CA ILE A 68 -8.85 -0.88 -10.99
C ILE A 68 -7.49 -0.64 -10.34
N ASP A 69 -7.46 -0.27 -9.07
CA ASP A 69 -6.23 0.02 -8.33
C ASP A 69 -6.20 -0.73 -7.00
N LEU A 70 -5.00 -0.81 -6.41
CA LEU A 70 -4.78 -1.49 -5.15
C LEU A 70 -3.68 -0.82 -4.32
N ALA A 71 -3.84 -0.81 -3.00
CA ALA A 71 -2.75 -0.43 -2.10
C ALA A 71 -2.81 -1.18 -0.78
N PHE A 72 -1.64 -1.39 -0.18
CA PHE A 72 -1.53 -1.87 1.18
C PHE A 72 -1.67 -0.71 2.16
N GLY A 73 -2.62 -0.83 3.08
CA GLY A 73 -2.83 0.14 4.15
C GLY A 73 -1.79 0.01 5.26
N PRO A 74 -1.70 1.03 6.15
CA PRO A 74 -0.84 0.99 7.32
C PRO A 74 -1.24 -0.08 8.34
N ASP A 75 -2.47 -0.58 8.25
CA ASP A 75 -3.00 -1.70 9.01
C ASP A 75 -2.58 -3.09 8.46
N GLY A 76 -1.84 -3.09 7.35
CA GLY A 76 -1.37 -4.31 6.69
C GLY A 76 -2.44 -5.01 5.85
N ASN A 77 -3.60 -4.39 5.63
CA ASN A 77 -4.64 -4.93 4.75
C ASN A 77 -4.47 -4.43 3.30
N LEU A 78 -5.01 -5.19 2.36
CA LEU A 78 -5.05 -4.82 0.96
C LEU A 78 -6.40 -4.17 0.64
N TYR A 79 -6.36 -2.96 0.11
CA TYR A 79 -7.52 -2.20 -0.35
C TYR A 79 -7.53 -2.26 -1.88
N VAL A 80 -8.70 -2.50 -2.47
CA VAL A 80 -8.87 -2.58 -3.92
C VAL A 80 -10.07 -1.74 -4.34
N THR A 81 -9.88 -0.82 -5.29
CA THR A 81 -11.00 -0.13 -5.94
C THR A 81 -11.64 -1.06 -6.97
N ASP A 82 -12.96 -1.23 -6.88
CA ASP A 82 -13.72 -2.14 -7.73
C ASP A 82 -14.83 -1.37 -8.46
N SER A 83 -15.11 -1.73 -9.71
CA SER A 83 -16.12 -1.06 -10.54
C SER A 83 -17.55 -1.15 -10.00
N GLN A 84 -17.79 -2.01 -9.00
CA GLN A 84 -19.04 -2.09 -8.24
C GLN A 84 -19.25 -0.94 -7.25
N ALA A 85 -18.65 0.23 -7.46
CA ALA A 85 -18.81 1.40 -6.59
C ALA A 85 -18.39 1.13 -5.12
N ARG A 86 -17.33 0.34 -4.92
CA ARG A 86 -16.83 -0.04 -3.59
C ARG A 86 -15.31 0.05 -3.47
N VAL A 87 -14.84 0.07 -2.22
CA VAL A 87 -13.46 -0.25 -1.86
C VAL A 87 -13.48 -1.57 -1.11
N ALA A 88 -13.11 -2.64 -1.81
CA ALA A 88 -13.02 -3.98 -1.26
C ALA A 88 -11.79 -4.08 -0.35
N LEU A 89 -11.93 -4.85 0.74
CA LEU A 89 -10.89 -5.01 1.75
C LEU A 89 -10.50 -6.47 1.87
N PHE A 90 -9.20 -6.74 1.94
CA PHE A 90 -8.66 -8.09 2.06
C PHE A 90 -7.57 -8.14 3.12
N ASN A 91 -7.44 -9.29 3.77
CA ASN A 91 -6.29 -9.55 4.62
C ASN A 91 -5.00 -9.51 3.77
N GLY A 92 -4.08 -8.61 4.08
CA GLY A 92 -2.90 -8.39 3.23
C GLY A 92 -1.87 -9.51 3.25
N THR A 93 -2.02 -10.51 4.12
CA THR A 93 -1.16 -11.70 4.14
C THR A 93 -1.76 -12.87 3.36
N THR A 94 -3.07 -13.11 3.54
CA THR A 94 -3.73 -14.30 2.99
C THR A 94 -4.58 -14.05 1.74
N GLY A 95 -4.94 -12.80 1.47
CA GLY A 95 -5.87 -12.45 0.38
C GLY A 95 -7.34 -12.77 0.69
N ALA A 96 -7.65 -13.19 1.92
CA ALA A 96 -9.03 -13.46 2.34
C ALA A 96 -9.85 -12.17 2.37
N GLU A 97 -11.07 -12.22 1.83
CA GLU A 97 -12.00 -11.09 1.84
C GLU A 97 -12.42 -10.72 3.27
N LEU A 98 -12.46 -9.42 3.54
CA LEU A 98 -12.93 -8.80 4.77
C LEU A 98 -14.15 -7.95 4.43
N PRO A 99 -14.94 -7.48 5.44
CA PRO A 99 -15.99 -6.51 5.19
C PRO A 99 -15.46 -5.30 4.42
N ASP A 100 -16.16 -4.91 3.35
CA ASP A 100 -15.77 -3.79 2.50
C ASP A 100 -15.43 -2.55 3.34
N PHE A 101 -14.33 -1.88 2.99
CA PHE A 101 -13.96 -0.62 3.63
C PHE A 101 -14.96 0.48 3.28
N VAL A 102 -15.39 0.50 2.01
CA VAL A 102 -16.51 1.31 1.53
C VAL A 102 -17.43 0.38 0.76
N ALA A 103 -18.56 0.01 1.38
CA ALA A 103 -19.53 -0.89 0.79
C ALA A 103 -20.32 -0.25 -0.37
N SER A 104 -20.72 -1.08 -1.34
CA SER A 104 -21.69 -0.69 -2.37
C SER A 104 -23.10 -0.69 -1.77
N ASN A 105 -23.75 0.47 -1.65
CA ASN A 105 -25.12 0.57 -1.12
C ASN A 105 -26.21 0.53 -2.23
N GLY A 106 -25.98 -0.21 -3.32
CA GLY A 106 -26.85 -0.23 -4.51
C GLY A 106 -26.23 0.51 -5.70
N SER A 107 -27.04 0.85 -6.72
CA SER A 107 -26.59 1.28 -8.07
C SER A 107 -25.66 2.49 -8.12
N ALA A 108 -25.52 3.22 -7.02
CA ALA A 108 -24.43 4.16 -6.80
C ALA A 108 -24.11 4.13 -5.30
N GLY A 109 -23.21 3.25 -4.86
CA GLY A 109 -22.54 3.45 -3.57
C GLY A 109 -22.00 4.88 -3.44
N PRO A 110 -21.40 5.28 -2.31
CA PRO A 110 -20.85 6.64 -2.18
C PRO A 110 -19.78 6.97 -3.24
N LEU A 111 -19.29 5.96 -3.97
CA LEU A 111 -18.33 6.09 -5.05
C LEU A 111 -19.00 5.84 -6.40
N ILE A 112 -18.53 6.54 -7.43
CA ILE A 112 -18.87 6.26 -8.82
C ILE A 112 -17.55 6.05 -9.55
N ASN A 113 -17.34 4.86 -10.11
CA ASN A 113 -16.10 4.47 -10.82
C ASN A 113 -14.83 4.86 -10.05
N PRO A 114 -14.61 4.32 -8.84
CA PRO A 114 -13.39 4.62 -8.10
C PRO A 114 -12.17 4.13 -8.89
N ALA A 115 -11.24 5.04 -9.15
CA ALA A 115 -10.03 4.74 -9.92
C ALA A 115 -8.86 4.43 -8.99
N PHE A 116 -8.26 5.48 -8.42
CA PHE A 116 -7.03 5.37 -7.64
C PHE A 116 -7.26 5.45 -6.14
N LEU A 117 -6.42 4.75 -5.38
CA LEU A 117 -6.40 4.86 -3.92
C LEU A 117 -4.97 4.96 -3.41
N ALA A 118 -4.75 5.79 -2.40
CA ALA A 118 -3.45 5.92 -1.75
C ALA A 118 -3.62 6.22 -0.28
N PHE A 119 -2.69 5.72 0.53
CA PHE A 119 -2.56 6.11 1.93
C PHE A 119 -1.53 7.21 2.04
N SER A 120 -1.84 8.27 2.79
CA SER A 120 -0.81 9.24 3.17
C SER A 120 0.18 8.55 4.08
N GLN A 121 1.47 8.79 3.87
CA GLN A 121 2.44 8.54 4.93
C GLN A 121 2.13 9.55 6.01
N SER A 122 1.58 9.11 7.14
CA SER A 122 1.59 9.93 8.35
C SER A 122 3.04 10.27 8.61
N PRO A 123 3.47 11.54 8.52
CA PRO A 123 4.83 11.87 8.89
C PRO A 123 4.96 11.47 10.36
N GLU A 124 5.88 10.55 10.66
CA GLU A 124 6.34 10.43 12.04
C GLU A 124 6.77 11.84 12.43
N PHE A 125 6.07 12.46 13.39
CA PHE A 125 6.58 13.67 14.00
C PHE A 125 7.93 13.26 14.58
N THR A 126 9.02 13.61 13.91
CA THR A 126 10.34 13.58 14.52
C THR A 126 10.18 14.41 15.78
N PRO A 127 10.20 13.82 16.99
CA PRO A 127 10.10 14.63 18.19
C PRO A 127 11.33 15.53 18.13
N GLU A 128 11.14 16.83 17.94
CA GLU A 128 12.25 17.74 18.12
C GLU A 128 12.83 17.42 19.51
N PRO A 129 14.16 17.30 19.65
CA PRO A 129 14.75 17.14 20.97
C PRO A 129 14.20 18.27 21.81
N GLY A 130 13.32 17.95 22.76
CA GLY A 130 12.40 18.95 23.32
C GLY A 130 13.20 20.16 23.73
N ALA A 131 12.88 21.35 23.21
CA ALA A 131 13.69 22.56 23.39
C ALA A 131 14.06 22.82 24.87
N LEU A 132 13.26 22.29 25.80
CA LEU A 132 13.50 22.23 27.24
C LEU A 132 14.75 21.42 27.66
N GLY A 133 15.05 20.30 27.01
CA GLY A 133 16.26 19.50 27.24
C GLY A 133 17.53 20.23 26.82
N LEU A 134 17.49 20.93 25.67
CA LEU A 134 18.59 21.78 25.20
C LEU A 134 18.78 23.02 26.08
N MET A 135 17.70 23.65 26.55
CA MET A 135 17.79 24.73 27.55
C MET A 135 18.34 24.27 28.89
N GLY A 136 17.93 23.09 29.36
CA GLY A 136 18.42 22.51 30.63
C GLY A 136 19.92 22.25 30.60
N LEU A 137 20.42 21.65 29.51
CA LEU A 137 21.85 21.45 29.29
C LEU A 137 22.61 22.78 29.16
N GLY A 138 22.03 23.76 28.46
CA GLY A 138 22.61 25.10 28.33
C GLY A 138 22.77 25.83 29.67
N LEU A 139 21.74 25.78 30.53
CA LEU A 139 21.77 26.38 31.87
C LEU A 139 22.76 25.67 32.79
N ALA A 140 22.82 24.33 32.76
CA ALA A 140 23.78 23.54 33.52
C ALA A 140 25.23 23.81 33.10
N ALA A 141 25.48 23.98 31.80
CA ALA A 141 26.80 24.37 31.30
C ALA A 141 27.19 25.78 31.77
N LEU A 142 26.26 26.74 31.75
CA LEU A 142 26.51 28.11 32.23
C LEU A 142 26.81 28.16 33.74
N THR A 143 26.10 27.38 34.56
CA THR A 143 26.34 27.35 36.01
C THR A 143 27.69 26.71 36.34
N LEU A 144 28.09 25.65 35.64
CA LEU A 144 29.41 25.02 35.76
C LEU A 144 30.55 25.94 35.32
N ILE A 145 30.37 26.70 34.23
CA ILE A 145 31.36 27.70 33.78
C ILE A 145 31.49 28.82 34.81
N ARG A 146 30.37 29.28 35.39
CA ARG A 146 30.38 30.33 36.42
C ARG A 146 30.99 29.88 37.74
N SER A 147 30.78 28.63 38.16
CA SER A 147 31.36 28.11 39.40
C SER A 147 32.87 27.94 39.28
N ARG A 148 33.37 27.43 38.15
CA ARG A 148 34.82 27.30 37.89
C ARG A 148 35.58 28.63 37.88
N ARG A 149 34.95 29.72 37.41
CA ARG A 149 35.56 31.06 37.41
C ARG A 149 35.62 31.71 38.80
N ARG A 150 34.78 31.29 39.75
CA ARG A 150 34.77 31.81 41.13
C ARG A 150 35.78 31.12 42.04
N SER A 151 36.09 29.84 41.80
CA SER A 151 37.08 29.09 42.57
C SER A 151 38.54 29.38 42.19
N ALA A 152 38.79 30.22 41.18
CA ALA A 152 40.12 30.59 40.70
C ALA A 152 40.56 32.01 41.14
N ARG A 153 39.85 32.61 42.10
CA ARG A 153 40.22 33.83 42.83
C ARG A 153 40.43 33.49 44.29
#